data_AF-A0A1V5X3B5-F1
#
_entry.id   AF-A0A1V5X3B5-F1
#
_cell.length_a   1.000
_cell.length_b   1.000
_cell.length_c   1.000
_cell.angle_alpha   90.00
_cell.angle_beta   90.00
_cell.angle_gamma   90.00
#
_symmetry.space_group_name_H-M   'P 1'
#
loop_
_entity.id
_entity.type
_entity.pdbx_description
1 polymer ?
#
loop_
_entity_poly.entity_id
_entity_poly.type
_entity_poly.pdbx_seq_one_letter_code
_entity_poly.pdbx_strand_id
1 'polypeptide(L)'
;MKKVTKVQIEKFLKEELSSNRAWALRALVRIYDFQTADEKASGNTYYRNNVGFTGADGEFLTSLAKQWKEKSYLSAKQMAFVYKKMPKYWNQIWGISNQQAIINMIESKTTEV
;
A
#
# COMPACT_ATOMS: atom_id res chain seq x y z
N MET A 1 20.65 20.34 1.79
CA MET A 1 20.00 19.17 1.15
C MET A 1 18.52 19.49 0.98
N LYS A 2 17.98 19.40 -0.25
CA LYS A 2 16.52 19.53 -0.45
C LYS A 2 15.86 18.30 0.17
N LYS A 3 15.13 18.48 1.28
CA LYS A 3 14.40 17.38 1.89
C LYS A 3 13.20 17.04 1.01
N VAL A 4 13.00 15.76 0.72
CA VAL A 4 11.77 15.29 0.07
C VAL A 4 10.58 15.66 0.95
N THR A 5 9.61 16.35 0.38
CA THR A 5 8.42 16.82 1.09
C THR A 5 7.34 15.75 1.16
N LYS A 6 6.43 15.86 2.14
CA LYS A 6 5.25 14.99 2.26
C LYS A 6 4.41 14.97 0.98
N VAL A 7 4.29 16.11 0.31
CA VAL A 7 3.54 16.24 -0.95
C VAL A 7 4.20 15.43 -2.07
N GLN A 8 5.53 15.44 -2.16
CA GLN A 8 6.27 14.62 -3.14
C GLN A 8 6.09 13.13 -2.86
N ILE A 9 6.15 12.71 -1.58
CA ILE A 9 5.92 11.32 -1.17
C ILE A 9 4.50 10.88 -1.53
N GLU A 10 3.49 11.69 -1.18
CA GLU A 10 2.09 11.41 -1.48
C GLU A 10 1.87 11.26 -2.99
N LYS A 11 2.39 12.20 -3.78
CA LYS A 11 2.27 12.17 -5.24
C LYS A 11 2.91 10.91 -5.82
N PHE A 12 4.17 10.65 -5.47
CA PHE A 12 4.92 9.48 -5.95
C PHE A 12 4.20 8.17 -5.61
N LEU A 13 3.77 7.99 -4.36
CA LEU A 13 3.08 6.78 -3.94
C LEU A 13 1.73 6.63 -4.67
N LYS A 14 0.94 7.70 -4.81
CA LYS A 14 -0.33 7.62 -5.53
C LYS A 14 -0.13 7.26 -7.00
N GLU A 15 0.90 7.78 -7.65
CA GLU A 15 1.24 7.47 -9.05
C GLU A 15 1.64 5.99 -9.18
N GLU A 16 2.59 5.52 -8.37
CA GLU A 16 3.04 4.12 -8.42
C GLU A 16 1.90 3.14 -8.07
N LEU A 17 1.08 3.46 -7.06
CA LEU A 17 -0.05 2.61 -6.65
C LEU A 17 -1.20 2.56 -7.68
N SER A 18 -1.32 3.57 -8.54
CA SER A 18 -2.37 3.63 -9.57
C SER A 18 -1.95 3.12 -10.94
N SER A 19 -0.64 2.99 -11.19
CA SER A 19 -0.13 2.65 -12.53
C SER A 19 0.83 1.46 -12.56
N ASN A 20 1.55 1.19 -11.46
CA ASN A 20 2.55 0.15 -11.40
C ASN A 20 2.00 -1.11 -10.71
N ARG A 21 1.86 -2.18 -11.51
CA ARG A 21 1.32 -3.47 -11.04
C ARG A 21 2.03 -4.00 -9.80
N ALA A 22 3.36 -3.94 -9.80
CA ALA A 22 4.15 -4.49 -8.71
C ALA A 22 3.93 -3.71 -7.42
N TRP A 23 3.89 -2.38 -7.49
CA TRP A 23 3.60 -1.52 -6.34
C TRP A 23 2.20 -1.75 -5.80
N ALA A 24 1.19 -1.75 -6.68
CA ALA A 24 -0.20 -1.92 -6.29
C ALA A 24 -0.44 -3.26 -5.58
N LEU A 25 0.11 -4.37 -6.11
CA LEU A 25 -0.02 -5.71 -5.52
C LEU A 25 0.78 -5.85 -4.23
N ARG A 26 2.02 -5.34 -4.18
CA ARG A 26 2.83 -5.36 -2.95
C ARG A 26 2.14 -4.58 -1.84
N ALA A 27 1.58 -3.41 -2.16
CA ALA A 27 0.85 -2.58 -1.22
C ALA A 27 -0.43 -3.27 -0.72
N LEU A 28 -1.18 -3.91 -1.62
CA LEU A 28 -2.37 -4.70 -1.27
C LEU A 28 -2.01 -5.80 -0.24
N VAL A 29 -0.97 -6.59 -0.52
CA VAL A 29 -0.51 -7.65 0.39
C VAL A 29 0.03 -7.07 1.70
N ARG A 30 0.80 -5.98 1.64
CA ARG A 30 1.41 -5.36 2.82
C ARG A 30 0.35 -4.90 3.83
N ILE A 31 -0.70 -4.22 3.37
CA ILE A 31 -1.80 -3.77 4.26
C ILE A 31 -2.52 -4.98 4.85
N TYR A 32 -2.82 -5.99 4.01
CA TYR A 32 -3.49 -7.20 4.45
C TYR A 32 -2.70 -7.96 5.53
N ASP A 33 -1.39 -8.10 5.33
CA ASP A 33 -0.51 -8.81 6.26
C ASP A 33 -0.35 -8.06 7.59
N PHE A 34 -0.26 -6.72 7.55
CA PHE A 34 -0.24 -5.90 8.76
C PHE A 34 -1.57 -6.00 9.52
N GLN A 35 -2.71 -5.89 8.84
CA GLN A 35 -4.02 -6.06 9.48
C GLN A 35 -4.15 -7.42 10.18
N THR A 36 -3.71 -8.50 9.53
CA THR A 36 -3.77 -9.86 10.11
C THR A 36 -2.80 -10.02 11.30
N ALA A 37 -1.64 -9.37 11.25
CA ALA A 37 -0.69 -9.39 12.37
C ALA A 37 -1.23 -8.60 13.57
N ASP A 38 -1.84 -7.43 13.34
CA ASP A 38 -2.52 -6.66 14.39
C ASP A 38 -3.68 -7.46 15.00
N GLU A 39 -4.50 -8.15 14.20
CA GLU A 39 -5.58 -9.03 14.68
C GLU A 39 -5.06 -10.17 15.59
N LYS A 40 -3.89 -10.75 15.28
CA LYS A 40 -3.25 -11.78 16.12
C LYS A 40 -2.61 -11.20 17.39
N ALA A 41 -2.05 -9.99 17.31
CA ALA A 41 -1.38 -9.33 18.43
C ALA A 41 -2.37 -8.72 19.44
N SER A 42 -3.59 -8.38 19.01
CA SER A 42 -4.61 -7.71 19.84
C SER A 42 -5.32 -8.62 20.86
N GLY A 43 -4.80 -9.83 21.11
CA GLY A 43 -5.23 -10.71 22.19
C GLY A 43 -4.99 -10.18 23.62
N ASN A 44 -4.31 -9.04 23.82
CA ASN A 44 -4.18 -8.45 25.16
C ASN A 44 -3.88 -6.93 25.29
N THR A 45 -3.75 -6.16 24.20
CA THR A 45 -3.45 -4.71 24.33
C THR A 45 -4.08 -3.88 23.21
N TYR A 46 -4.87 -2.89 23.62
CA TYR A 46 -5.76 -2.05 22.84
C TYR A 46 -5.02 -0.96 22.04
N TYR A 47 -4.00 -1.31 21.25
CA TYR A 47 -3.40 -0.36 20.29
C TYR A 47 -3.75 -0.79 18.87
N ARG A 48 -4.89 -0.29 18.38
CA ARG A 48 -5.19 -0.30 16.94
C ARG A 48 -4.20 0.65 16.28
N ASN A 49 -3.24 0.14 15.51
CA ASN A 49 -2.32 0.99 14.74
C ASN A 49 -2.99 1.74 13.57
N ASN A 50 -4.33 1.69 13.46
CA ASN A 50 -5.13 2.28 12.37
C ASN A 50 -4.68 1.85 10.95
N VAL A 51 -4.06 0.67 10.85
CA VAL A 51 -3.65 0.03 9.60
C VAL A 51 -4.66 -1.06 9.22
N GLY A 52 -5.04 -1.10 7.96
CA GLY A 52 -6.01 -2.05 7.41
C GLY A 52 -6.92 -1.43 6.36
N PHE A 53 -7.64 -2.29 5.63
CA PHE A 53 -8.66 -1.85 4.70
C PHE A 53 -9.90 -1.35 5.45
N THR A 54 -10.49 -0.24 5.01
CA THR A 54 -11.56 0.44 5.75
C THR A 54 -12.86 0.55 4.96
N GLY A 55 -13.99 0.53 5.68
CA GLY A 55 -15.34 0.74 5.14
C GLY A 55 -15.71 -0.28 4.07
N ALA A 56 -16.38 0.18 3.01
CA ALA A 56 -16.85 -0.66 1.91
C ALA A 56 -15.73 -1.35 1.10
N ASP A 57 -14.48 -0.86 1.19
CA ASP A 57 -13.35 -1.47 0.49
C ASP A 57 -12.80 -2.71 1.22
N GLY A 58 -13.14 -2.86 2.51
CA GLY A 58 -12.54 -3.84 3.43
C GLY A 58 -12.63 -5.28 2.94
N GLU A 59 -13.86 -5.76 2.74
CA GLU A 59 -14.13 -7.14 2.32
C GLU A 59 -13.55 -7.42 0.93
N PHE A 60 -13.79 -6.51 -0.02
CA PHE A 60 -13.36 -6.71 -1.40
C PHE A 60 -11.83 -6.72 -1.53
N LEU A 61 -11.11 -5.73 -0.99
CA LEU A 61 -9.65 -5.70 -1.06
C LEU A 61 -9.01 -6.85 -0.28
N THR A 62 -9.61 -7.28 0.84
CA THR A 62 -9.19 -8.47 1.56
C THR A 62 -9.30 -9.72 0.69
N SER A 63 -10.42 -9.91 -0.02
CA SER A 63 -10.58 -11.05 -0.93
C SER A 63 -9.57 -11.06 -2.08
N LEU A 64 -9.26 -9.89 -2.66
CA LEU A 64 -8.24 -9.76 -3.70
C LEU A 64 -6.84 -10.04 -3.16
N ALA A 65 -6.52 -9.60 -1.94
CA ALA A 65 -5.25 -9.88 -1.30
C ALA A 65 -5.07 -11.39 -1.08
N LYS A 66 -6.09 -12.08 -0.56
CA LYS A 66 -6.11 -13.54 -0.40
C LYS A 66 -5.94 -14.25 -1.74
N GLN A 67 -6.73 -13.87 -2.75
CA GLN A 67 -6.64 -14.44 -4.09
C GLN A 67 -5.22 -14.30 -4.67
N TRP A 68 -4.58 -13.14 -4.51
CA TRP A 68 -3.21 -12.93 -4.96
C TRP A 68 -2.21 -13.80 -4.19
N LYS A 69 -2.33 -13.91 -2.87
CA LYS A 69 -1.44 -14.78 -2.06
C LYS A 69 -1.58 -16.26 -2.40
N GLU A 70 -2.79 -16.73 -2.70
CA GLU A 70 -3.06 -18.14 -2.99
C GLU A 70 -2.75 -18.52 -4.43
N LYS A 71 -3.13 -17.67 -5.39
CA LYS A 71 -3.14 -18.01 -6.82
C LYS A 71 -2.13 -17.21 -7.64
N SER A 72 -1.52 -16.17 -7.07
CA SER A 72 -0.65 -15.22 -7.79
C SER A 72 -1.30 -14.65 -9.06
N TYR A 73 -2.63 -14.48 -9.03
CA TYR A 73 -3.40 -14.05 -10.20
C TYR A 73 -4.58 -13.17 -9.81
N LEU A 74 -4.69 -12.01 -10.48
CA LEU A 74 -5.86 -11.14 -10.51
C LEU A 74 -6.20 -10.81 -11.97
N SER A 75 -7.48 -10.87 -12.31
CA SER A 75 -7.98 -10.49 -13.63
C SER A 75 -7.76 -9.00 -13.91
N ALA A 76 -7.84 -8.60 -15.18
CA ALA A 76 -7.68 -7.19 -15.56
C ALA A 76 -8.70 -6.27 -14.88
N LYS A 77 -9.96 -6.71 -14.72
CA LYS A 77 -11.00 -5.96 -14.00
C LYS A 77 -10.64 -5.80 -12.53
N GLN A 78 -10.20 -6.87 -11.86
CA GLN A 78 -9.78 -6.81 -10.46
C GLN A 78 -8.57 -5.88 -10.29
N MET A 79 -7.58 -5.95 -11.18
CA MET A 79 -6.44 -5.04 -11.16
C MET A 79 -6.84 -3.58 -11.36
N ALA A 80 -7.80 -3.29 -12.25
CA ALA A 80 -8.31 -1.92 -12.41
C ALA A 80 -8.93 -1.39 -11.12
N PHE A 81 -9.64 -2.24 -10.36
CA PHE A 81 -10.13 -1.87 -9.03
C PHE A 81 -8.99 -1.62 -8.04
N VAL A 82 -7.95 -2.48 -8.03
CA VAL A 82 -6.78 -2.29 -7.17
C VAL A 82 -6.12 -0.93 -7.46
N TYR A 83 -5.84 -0.62 -8.73
CA TYR A 83 -5.26 0.67 -9.12
C TYR A 83 -6.12 1.87 -8.71
N LYS A 84 -7.44 1.74 -8.78
CA LYS A 84 -8.37 2.79 -8.35
C LYS A 84 -8.36 3.01 -6.83
N LYS A 85 -8.17 1.94 -6.05
CA LYS A 85 -8.37 1.97 -4.59
C LYS A 85 -7.08 2.14 -3.80
N MET A 86 -5.98 1.53 -4.23
CA MET A 86 -4.71 1.56 -3.50
C MET A 86 -4.16 2.96 -3.21
N PRO A 87 -4.30 3.98 -4.09
CA PRO A 87 -3.86 5.35 -3.80
C PRO A 87 -4.48 5.96 -2.54
N LYS A 88 -5.68 5.52 -2.12
CA LYS A 88 -6.32 5.95 -0.85
C LYS A 88 -5.47 5.60 0.37
N TYR A 89 -4.73 4.49 0.30
CA TYR A 89 -3.97 3.93 1.41
C TYR A 89 -2.50 4.37 1.43
N TRP A 90 -2.10 5.35 0.62
CA TRP A 90 -0.72 5.80 0.49
C TRP A 90 -0.04 6.09 1.84
N ASN A 91 -0.76 6.69 2.79
CA ASN A 91 -0.20 7.05 4.09
C ASN A 91 0.06 5.82 4.97
N GLN A 92 -0.80 4.80 4.89
CA GLN A 92 -0.55 3.51 5.56
C GLN A 92 0.67 2.82 4.94
N ILE A 93 0.76 2.80 3.60
CA ILE A 93 1.91 2.23 2.89
C ILE A 93 3.21 2.93 3.29
N TRP A 94 3.22 4.25 3.37
CA TRP A 94 4.36 5.02 3.85
C TRP A 94 4.76 4.64 5.28
N GLY A 95 3.79 4.48 6.18
CA GLY A 95 4.03 4.12 7.58
C GLY A 95 4.58 2.71 7.79
N ILE A 96 4.18 1.74 6.96
CA ILE A 96 4.56 0.31 7.10
C ILE A 96 5.72 -0.12 6.18
N SER A 97 6.27 0.81 5.40
CA SER A 97 7.36 0.58 4.44
C SER A 97 8.66 1.24 4.90
N ASN A 98 9.77 0.86 4.26
CA ASN A 98 11.05 1.53 4.47
C ASN A 98 11.03 2.93 3.83
N GLN A 99 10.90 3.95 4.67
CA GLN A 99 10.81 5.35 4.28
C GLN A 99 12.07 5.84 3.56
N GLN A 100 13.25 5.44 4.01
CA GLN A 100 14.52 5.84 3.40
C GLN A 100 14.64 5.30 1.97
N ALA A 101 14.24 4.04 1.74
CA ALA A 101 14.25 3.45 0.41
C ALA A 101 13.34 4.22 -0.56
N ILE A 102 12.14 4.62 -0.12
CA ILE A 102 11.20 5.40 -0.93
C ILE A 102 11.77 6.80 -1.22
N ILE A 103 12.36 7.46 -0.22
CA ILE A 103 13.02 8.76 -0.40
C ILE A 103 14.12 8.66 -1.46
N ASN A 104 15.00 7.66 -1.36
CA ASN A 104 16.07 7.44 -2.32
C ASN A 104 15.52 7.23 -3.75
N MET A 105 14.40 6.51 -3.91
CA MET A 105 13.74 6.32 -5.21
C MET A 105 13.15 7.61 -5.77
N ILE A 106 12.61 8.50 -4.93
CA ILE A 106 12.08 9.80 -5.36
C ILE A 106 13.24 10.71 -5.80
N GLU A 107 14.34 10.71 -5.04
CA GLU A 107 15.54 11.49 -5.35
C GLU A 107 16.19 11.04 -6.66
N SER A 108 16.30 9.72 -6.89
CA SER A 108 16.85 9.19 -8.15
C SER A 108 16.00 9.59 -9.36
N LYS A 109 14.67 9.47 -9.29
CA LYS A 109 13.76 9.88 -10.37
C LYS A 109 13.77 11.39 -10.66
N THR A 110 14.11 12.21 -9.68
CA THR A 110 14.19 13.67 -9.86
C THR A 110 15.48 14.08 -10.55
N THR A 111 16.51 13.23 -10.52
CA THR A 111 17.84 13.51 -11.10
C THR A 111 17.93 13.08 -12.57
N GLU A 112 17.00 12.27 -13.06
CA GLU A 112 16.93 11.79 -14.45
C GLU A 112 16.21 12.75 -15.43
N VAL A 113 15.97 14.01 -15.01
CA VAL A 113 15.30 15.06 -15.81
C VAL A 113 16.25 16.21 -16.12
#